data_AF-A0A8S3ZMN2-F1
#
_entry.id   AF-A0A8S3ZMN2-F1
#
_cell.length_a   1.000
_cell.length_b   1.000
_cell.length_c   1.000
_cell.angle_alpha   90.00
_cell.angle_beta   90.00
_cell.angle_gamma   90.00
#
_symmetry.space_group_name_H-M   'P 1'
#
loop_
_entity.id
_entity.type
_entity.pdbx_description
1 polymer ?
#
loop_
_entity_poly.entity_id
_entity_poly.type
_entity_poly.pdbx_seq_one_letter_code
_entity_poly.pdbx_strand_id
1 'polypeptide(L)'
;AFLKESSEKPEVYDAAMCLFENNDGHAMSRHLAYSKEEGGFYAGIMDTQLTLRTAMEVNGASVIYDLLFHSNGIMHARTKTTGYIITSFFASSEQPYGHRVHNKLLGNIHQDMVNIKIDIDTNGQSNRYETLDIKQETVMSTAFPDKAYSQTRFNSSLKSTEKESVYDFDFSQPKYHIVHNNEKRNKYNEKRAYRIEVRDVAKSLLESDLANENSIPWARHQIVVTKHKEEEASSSSVYALLDSQDPAVDFSKYYEDDENIVDQDLVFWVTAGSHHIPRSEDIPNAATVGSHMSVFLSPHNYFDESPSAALRDAIYITYKDPKDPSKGVRVDRNGNSRQQCVIPKPSLEDDLEKNPDRALESRRPKSTDI
;
A
#
# COMPACT_ATOMS: atom_id res chain seq x y z
N ALA A 1 -17.70 -5.37 -2.07
CA ALA A 1 -19.02 -4.76 -1.84
C ALA A 1 -19.24 -4.57 -0.34
N PHE A 2 -19.15 -3.34 0.18
CA PHE A 2 -19.40 -3.01 1.59
C PHE A 2 -20.89 -2.99 1.97
N LEU A 3 -21.77 -3.14 0.98
CA LEU A 3 -23.22 -3.15 1.15
C LEU A 3 -23.76 -4.47 0.64
N LYS A 4 -24.19 -5.32 1.57
CA LYS A 4 -25.23 -6.31 1.31
C LYS A 4 -26.51 -5.72 1.86
N GLU A 5 -27.30 -5.07 1.00
CA GLU A 5 -28.62 -4.56 1.36
C GLU A 5 -29.57 -5.77 1.43
N SER A 6 -29.48 -6.54 2.52
CA SER A 6 -30.35 -7.70 2.79
C SER A 6 -31.54 -7.36 3.68
N SER A 7 -31.73 -6.08 3.99
CA SER A 7 -32.72 -5.59 4.94
C SER A 7 -33.46 -4.40 4.33
N GLU A 8 -34.78 -4.33 4.57
CA GLU A 8 -35.62 -3.18 4.23
C GLU A 8 -35.37 -1.96 5.15
N LYS A 9 -34.51 -2.12 6.16
CA LYS A 9 -34.15 -1.08 7.13
C LYS A 9 -32.63 -0.94 7.25
N PRO A 10 -32.11 0.27 7.47
CA PRO A 10 -30.69 0.47 7.77
C PRO A 10 -30.24 -0.41 8.94
N GLU A 11 -29.11 -1.11 8.75
CA GLU A 11 -28.47 -1.90 9.79
C GLU A 11 -27.18 -1.20 10.24
N VAL A 12 -26.94 -1.21 11.56
CA VAL A 12 -25.70 -0.70 12.14
C VAL A 12 -24.77 -1.89 12.37
N TYR A 13 -23.56 -1.81 11.82
CA TYR A 13 -22.49 -2.77 12.06
C TYR A 13 -21.55 -2.18 13.11
N ASP A 14 -21.64 -2.69 14.34
CA ASP A 14 -20.76 -2.27 15.43
C ASP A 14 -19.31 -2.67 15.11
N ALA A 15 -18.35 -1.78 15.42
CA ALA A 15 -16.92 -2.01 15.20
C ALA A 15 -16.49 -2.34 13.74
N ALA A 16 -17.28 -1.96 12.73
CA ALA A 16 -16.96 -2.18 11.31
C ALA A 16 -15.61 -1.56 10.86
N MET A 17 -15.17 -0.49 11.53
CA MET A 17 -13.87 0.14 11.30
C MET A 17 -13.17 0.40 12.62
N CYS A 18 -11.83 0.35 12.61
CA CYS A 18 -11.00 0.77 13.74
C CYS A 18 -9.90 1.74 13.31
N LEU A 19 -9.56 2.65 14.21
CA LEU A 19 -8.48 3.62 14.07
C LEU A 19 -7.56 3.48 15.28
N PHE A 20 -6.29 3.19 15.04
CA PHE A 20 -5.33 2.98 16.13
C PHE A 20 -3.93 3.40 15.72
N GLU A 21 -3.16 3.79 16.72
CA GLU A 21 -1.72 4.02 16.57
C GLU A 21 -0.99 2.72 16.89
N ASN A 22 -0.01 2.35 16.05
CA ASN A 22 0.77 1.13 16.22
C ASN A 22 2.26 1.43 16.07
N ASN A 23 3.05 0.85 16.97
CA ASN A 23 4.50 0.76 16.85
C ASN A 23 4.84 -0.69 16.55
N ASP A 24 5.35 -0.96 15.35
CA ASP A 24 5.63 -2.32 14.90
C ASP A 24 7.03 -2.82 15.32
N GLY A 25 7.73 -2.03 16.14
CA GLY A 25 9.07 -2.34 16.63
C GLY A 25 10.20 -1.93 15.68
N HIS A 26 9.91 -1.33 14.52
CA HIS A 26 10.93 -0.83 13.61
C HIS A 26 11.28 0.63 13.88
N ALA A 27 12.55 0.98 13.64
CA ALA A 27 12.98 2.37 13.65
C ALA A 27 12.65 3.02 12.31
N MET A 28 11.95 4.16 12.33
CA MET A 28 11.74 4.98 11.13
C MET A 28 13.07 5.53 10.61
N SER A 29 13.95 5.96 11.52
CA SER A 29 15.33 6.28 11.17
C SER A 29 16.26 6.08 12.36
N ARG A 30 17.52 5.75 12.08
CA ARG A 30 18.58 5.72 13.08
C ARG A 30 19.95 5.98 12.46
N HIS A 31 20.85 6.53 13.25
CA HIS A 31 22.26 6.65 12.92
C HIS A 31 23.12 6.43 14.17
N LEU A 32 24.27 5.77 13.99
CA LEU A 32 25.29 5.62 15.02
C LEU A 32 26.62 6.08 14.42
N ALA A 33 27.14 7.19 14.93
CA ALA A 33 28.47 7.68 14.65
C ALA A 33 29.46 6.94 15.57
N TYR A 34 30.35 6.14 14.98
CA TYR A 34 31.26 5.26 15.71
C TYR A 34 32.53 5.99 16.13
N SER A 35 32.99 6.91 15.30
CA SER A 35 34.25 7.59 15.52
C SER A 35 34.06 8.93 16.23
N LYS A 36 35.15 9.42 16.82
CA LYS A 36 35.16 10.74 17.44
C LYS A 36 35.10 11.84 16.37
N GLU A 37 35.68 11.57 15.21
CA GLU A 37 35.66 12.42 14.02
C GLU A 37 34.23 12.60 13.49
N GLU A 38 33.40 11.57 13.61
CA GLU A 38 31.96 11.60 13.31
C GLU A 38 31.11 12.21 14.44
N GLY A 39 31.72 12.58 15.56
CA GLY A 39 31.05 13.19 16.72
C GLY A 39 30.61 12.22 17.81
N GLY A 40 30.67 10.91 17.60
CA GLY A 40 30.41 9.88 18.61
C GLY A 40 29.03 9.97 19.27
N PHE A 41 27.97 9.78 18.48
CA PHE A 41 26.57 9.91 18.93
C PHE A 41 25.67 8.82 18.35
N TYR A 42 24.51 8.63 18.99
CA TYR A 42 23.39 7.87 18.43
C TYR A 42 22.18 8.78 18.27
N ALA A 43 21.49 8.67 17.14
CA ALA A 43 20.18 9.28 16.91
C ALA A 43 19.22 8.21 16.43
N GLY A 44 17.98 8.21 16.91
CA GLY A 44 16.98 7.26 16.47
C GLY A 44 15.55 7.67 16.78
N ILE A 45 14.63 7.27 15.92
CA ILE A 45 13.20 7.47 16.08
C ILE A 45 12.47 6.19 15.67
N MET A 46 11.51 5.78 16.50
CA MET A 46 10.66 4.63 16.21
C MET A 46 9.64 5.00 15.14
N ASP A 47 9.29 4.05 14.28
CA ASP A 47 8.13 4.22 13.43
C ASP A 47 6.88 3.97 14.26
N THR A 48 6.02 4.97 14.32
CA THR A 48 4.71 4.88 14.93
C THR A 48 3.73 5.45 13.92
N GLN A 49 2.80 4.59 13.53
CA GLN A 49 1.92 4.80 12.39
C GLN A 49 0.47 4.81 12.86
N LEU A 50 -0.34 5.70 12.28
CA LEU A 50 -1.79 5.68 12.42
C LEU A 50 -2.36 4.71 11.39
N THR A 51 -3.19 3.76 11.82
CA THR A 51 -3.80 2.75 10.93
C THR A 51 -5.32 2.86 11.02
N LEU A 52 -5.96 3.13 9.87
CA LEU A 52 -7.39 2.93 9.66
C LEU A 52 -7.58 1.54 9.06
N ARG A 53 -8.39 0.69 9.69
CA ARG A 53 -8.66 -0.67 9.23
C ARG A 53 -10.14 -0.95 9.10
N THR A 54 -10.50 -1.69 8.06
CA THR A 54 -11.78 -2.39 7.92
C THR A 54 -11.51 -3.82 7.47
N ALA A 55 -12.40 -4.74 7.82
CA ALA A 55 -12.36 -6.12 7.35
C ALA A 55 -13.67 -6.48 6.65
N MET A 56 -13.61 -7.42 5.71
CA MET A 56 -14.77 -7.87 4.95
C MET A 56 -14.73 -9.39 4.81
N GLU A 57 -15.87 -10.03 5.04
CA GLU A 57 -16.05 -11.46 4.82
C GLU A 57 -16.84 -11.70 3.53
N VAL A 58 -16.23 -12.37 2.56
CA VAL A 58 -16.85 -12.68 1.26
C VAL A 58 -16.66 -14.16 0.95
N ASN A 59 -17.77 -14.91 0.90
CA ASN A 59 -17.79 -16.34 0.56
C ASN A 59 -16.82 -17.23 1.39
N GLY A 60 -16.57 -16.86 2.66
CA GLY A 60 -15.68 -17.58 3.58
C GLY A 60 -14.24 -17.09 3.59
N ALA A 61 -13.85 -16.23 2.64
CA ALA A 61 -12.58 -15.52 2.66
C ALA A 61 -12.72 -14.19 3.43
N SER A 62 -11.69 -13.84 4.18
CA SER A 62 -11.59 -12.61 4.94
C SER A 62 -10.58 -11.68 4.27
N VAL A 63 -10.96 -10.44 3.99
CA VAL A 63 -10.08 -9.43 3.41
C VAL A 63 -9.94 -8.28 4.40
N ILE A 64 -8.70 -7.92 4.74
CA ILE A 64 -8.38 -6.81 5.64
C ILE A 64 -7.78 -5.68 4.81
N TYR A 65 -8.41 -4.51 4.86
CA TYR A 65 -7.90 -3.28 4.25
C TYR A 65 -7.34 -2.39 5.34
N ASP A 66 -6.05 -2.05 5.23
CA ASP A 66 -5.38 -1.06 6.05
C ASP A 66 -5.03 0.18 5.21
N LEU A 67 -5.31 1.37 5.74
CA LEU A 67 -4.69 2.61 5.31
C LEU A 67 -3.79 3.12 6.45
N LEU A 68 -2.47 3.12 6.20
CA LEU A 68 -1.46 3.47 7.17
C LEU A 68 -0.89 4.86 6.85
N PHE A 69 -0.71 5.67 7.89
CA PHE A 69 -0.11 7.00 7.81
C PHE A 69 1.15 7.04 8.68
N HIS A 70 2.29 7.21 8.03
CA HIS A 70 3.59 7.31 8.70
C HIS A 70 3.93 8.77 8.96
N SER A 71 4.62 9.02 10.08
CA SER A 71 4.98 10.39 10.49
C SER A 71 6.02 11.08 9.59
N ASN A 72 6.59 10.37 8.61
CA ASN A 72 7.41 10.95 7.55
C ASN A 72 6.59 11.40 6.31
N GLY A 73 5.26 11.34 6.38
CA GLY A 73 4.34 11.73 5.31
C GLY A 73 4.07 10.64 4.27
N ILE A 74 4.58 9.42 4.47
CA ILE A 74 4.24 8.26 3.63
C ILE A 74 2.84 7.76 4.01
N MET A 75 2.02 7.50 2.99
CA MET A 75 0.78 6.75 3.11
C MET A 75 0.95 5.38 2.47
N HIS A 76 0.38 4.34 3.10
CA HIS A 76 0.46 2.96 2.64
C HIS A 76 -0.93 2.34 2.66
N ALA A 77 -1.43 1.97 1.48
CA ALA A 77 -2.61 1.13 1.34
C ALA A 77 -2.17 -0.33 1.30
N ARG A 78 -2.68 -1.14 2.23
CA ARG A 78 -2.33 -2.55 2.36
C ARG A 78 -3.58 -3.42 2.42
N THR A 79 -3.69 -4.36 1.48
CA THR A 79 -4.74 -5.38 1.47
C THR A 79 -4.15 -6.71 1.90
N LYS A 80 -4.81 -7.46 2.78
CA LYS A 80 -4.43 -8.81 3.22
C LYS A 80 -5.57 -9.77 2.99
N THR A 81 -5.28 -10.97 2.51
CA THR A 81 -6.25 -12.06 2.35
C THR A 81 -5.99 -13.14 3.41
N THR A 82 -7.06 -13.67 4.01
CA THR A 82 -7.04 -14.74 5.03
C THR A 82 -8.41 -15.43 5.05
N GLY A 83 -8.69 -16.25 6.07
CA GLY A 83 -9.91 -17.04 6.16
C GLY A 83 -9.83 -18.34 5.36
N TYR A 84 -10.99 -18.92 5.06
CA TYR A 84 -11.08 -20.20 4.37
C TYR A 84 -10.79 -20.04 2.87
N ILE A 85 -9.94 -20.92 2.35
CA ILE A 85 -9.71 -21.02 0.90
C ILE A 85 -10.93 -21.64 0.20
N ILE A 86 -11.23 -21.17 -1.01
CA ILE A 86 -12.25 -21.77 -1.87
C ILE A 86 -11.71 -23.09 -2.42
N THR A 87 -12.38 -24.20 -2.09
CA THR A 87 -11.96 -25.55 -2.47
C THR A 87 -12.92 -26.20 -3.46
N SER A 88 -12.41 -27.19 -4.19
CA SER A 88 -13.19 -28.10 -5.02
C SER A 88 -12.92 -29.55 -4.61
N PHE A 89 -13.69 -30.50 -5.15
CA PHE A 89 -13.48 -31.91 -4.87
C PHE A 89 -12.22 -32.41 -5.57
N PHE A 90 -11.34 -33.09 -4.83
CA PHE A 90 -10.13 -33.65 -5.42
C PHE A 90 -10.44 -34.85 -6.33
N ALA A 91 -10.12 -34.72 -7.61
CA ALA A 91 -9.93 -35.82 -8.55
C ALA A 91 -8.51 -35.74 -9.15
N SER A 92 -7.92 -36.88 -9.51
CA SER A 92 -6.54 -36.91 -10.02
C SER A 92 -6.33 -36.07 -11.28
N SER A 93 -7.38 -35.84 -12.08
CA SER A 93 -7.37 -34.95 -13.25
C SER A 93 -7.17 -33.48 -12.90
N GLU A 94 -7.51 -33.07 -11.67
CA GLU A 94 -7.50 -31.66 -11.25
C GLU A 94 -6.15 -31.21 -10.67
N GLN A 95 -5.17 -32.11 -10.59
CA GLN A 95 -3.85 -31.82 -10.02
C GLN A 95 -3.11 -30.62 -10.68
N PRO A 96 -3.27 -30.33 -11.98
CA PRO A 96 -2.72 -29.11 -12.58
C PRO A 96 -3.31 -27.80 -12.03
N TYR A 97 -4.50 -27.83 -11.42
CA TYR A 97 -5.23 -26.65 -10.96
C TYR A 97 -5.08 -26.40 -9.45
N GLY A 98 -4.18 -27.12 -8.76
CA GLY A 98 -3.93 -26.87 -7.35
C GLY A 98 -3.28 -28.02 -6.61
N HIS A 99 -3.29 -27.93 -5.28
CA HIS A 99 -2.79 -29.00 -4.42
C HIS A 99 -3.93 -29.69 -3.67
N ARG A 100 -3.77 -30.99 -3.44
CA ARG A 100 -4.63 -31.74 -2.53
C ARG A 100 -4.31 -31.32 -1.10
N VAL A 101 -5.16 -30.50 -0.50
CA VAL A 101 -4.97 -29.93 0.86
C VAL A 101 -5.63 -30.77 1.95
N HIS A 102 -6.50 -31.71 1.57
CA HIS A 102 -7.08 -32.71 2.48
C HIS A 102 -7.51 -33.97 1.70
N ASN A 103 -8.00 -35.00 2.39
CA ASN A 103 -8.38 -36.30 1.79
C ASN A 103 -9.26 -36.19 0.52
N LYS A 104 -10.17 -35.21 0.43
CA LYS A 104 -11.04 -35.04 -0.75
C LYS A 104 -11.11 -33.58 -1.23
N LEU A 105 -10.17 -32.74 -0.79
CA LEU A 105 -10.17 -31.30 -1.09
C LEU A 105 -8.98 -30.91 -1.95
N LEU A 106 -9.26 -30.21 -3.03
CA LEU A 106 -8.29 -29.48 -3.84
C LEU A 106 -8.37 -28.00 -3.45
N GLY A 107 -7.23 -27.41 -3.11
CA GLY A 107 -7.09 -25.96 -3.00
C GLY A 107 -6.79 -25.40 -4.39
N ASN A 108 -7.75 -24.70 -4.98
CA ASN A 108 -7.67 -24.22 -6.37
C ASN A 108 -6.69 -23.05 -6.48
N ILE A 109 -5.85 -23.06 -7.51
CA ILE A 109 -5.05 -21.88 -7.89
C ILE A 109 -5.97 -20.70 -8.22
N HIS A 110 -5.61 -19.51 -7.76
CA HIS A 110 -6.36 -18.29 -8.03
C HIS A 110 -5.45 -17.05 -7.98
N GLN A 111 -6.03 -15.91 -8.34
CA GLN A 111 -5.37 -14.60 -8.35
C GLN A 111 -6.10 -13.68 -7.37
N ASP A 112 -5.35 -13.11 -6.42
CA ASP A 112 -5.84 -12.02 -5.58
C ASP A 112 -5.40 -10.70 -6.23
N MET A 113 -6.36 -9.84 -6.56
CA MET A 113 -6.08 -8.54 -7.18
C MET A 113 -6.95 -7.46 -6.57
N VAL A 114 -6.36 -6.28 -6.35
CA VAL A 114 -7.02 -5.09 -5.86
C VAL A 114 -6.70 -3.92 -6.78
N ASN A 115 -7.72 -3.13 -7.11
CA ASN A 115 -7.57 -1.85 -7.78
C ASN A 115 -7.84 -0.71 -6.80
N ILE A 116 -6.95 0.28 -6.81
CA ILE A 116 -7.02 1.44 -5.93
C ILE A 116 -7.10 2.68 -6.80
N LYS A 117 -8.17 3.46 -6.64
CA LYS A 117 -8.30 4.81 -7.19
C LYS A 117 -7.52 5.77 -6.29
N ILE A 118 -6.47 6.39 -6.83
CA ILE A 118 -5.65 7.39 -6.17
C ILE A 118 -5.85 8.70 -6.92
N ASP A 119 -6.74 9.52 -6.39
CA ASP A 119 -7.02 10.88 -6.86
C ASP A 119 -6.17 11.85 -6.03
N ILE A 120 -5.02 12.28 -6.59
CA ILE A 120 -3.99 12.98 -5.83
C ILE A 120 -3.74 14.41 -6.35
N ASP A 121 -4.13 15.38 -5.53
CA ASP A 121 -3.89 16.80 -5.76
C ASP A 121 -2.55 17.29 -5.17
N THR A 122 -1.46 17.07 -5.90
CA THR A 122 -0.13 17.49 -5.42
C THR A 122 0.03 19.00 -5.53
N ASN A 123 -0.29 19.72 -4.45
CA ASN A 123 -0.32 21.19 -4.41
C ASN A 123 -1.35 21.81 -5.40
N GLY A 124 -2.53 21.20 -5.48
CA GLY A 124 -3.64 21.58 -6.35
C GLY A 124 -3.82 20.59 -7.50
N GLN A 125 -4.90 20.77 -8.26
CA GLN A 125 -5.35 19.82 -9.29
C GLN A 125 -4.47 19.80 -10.55
N SER A 126 -3.85 20.92 -10.96
CA SER A 126 -3.01 20.96 -12.16
C SER A 126 -1.70 20.18 -11.94
N ASN A 127 -1.67 18.90 -12.31
CA ASN A 127 -0.56 17.97 -12.07
C ASN A 127 0.00 17.39 -13.38
N ARG A 128 1.21 16.84 -13.28
CA ARG A 128 1.89 16.11 -14.35
C ARG A 128 2.41 14.79 -13.80
N TYR A 129 2.39 13.77 -14.65
CA TYR A 129 2.99 12.47 -14.38
C TYR A 129 4.31 12.32 -15.15
N GLU A 130 5.40 12.11 -14.43
CA GLU A 130 6.73 11.81 -14.97
C GLU A 130 7.25 10.47 -14.43
N THR A 131 7.95 9.71 -15.26
CA THR A 131 8.80 8.62 -14.78
C THR A 131 10.25 9.07 -14.67
N LEU A 132 10.95 8.64 -13.61
CA LEU A 132 12.41 8.74 -13.52
C LEU A 132 13.00 7.37 -13.87
N ASP A 133 13.38 7.20 -15.13
CA ASP A 133 13.86 5.93 -15.68
C ASP A 133 15.34 5.72 -15.32
N ILE A 134 15.62 4.72 -14.50
CA ILE A 134 16.97 4.43 -14.02
C ILE A 134 17.72 3.62 -15.09
N LYS A 135 18.89 4.13 -15.52
CA LYS A 135 19.68 3.56 -16.60
C LYS A 135 21.15 3.51 -16.25
N GLN A 136 21.83 2.53 -16.82
CA GLN A 136 23.28 2.47 -16.84
C GLN A 136 23.82 3.29 -18.01
N GLU A 137 24.92 4.01 -17.80
CA GLU A 137 25.70 4.63 -18.87
C GLU A 137 27.20 4.41 -18.65
N THR A 138 27.95 4.38 -19.75
CA THR A 138 29.42 4.35 -19.73
C THR A 138 29.93 5.77 -19.93
N VAL A 139 30.75 6.25 -18.99
CA VAL A 139 31.32 7.60 -19.02
C VAL A 139 32.84 7.55 -18.86
N MET A 140 33.52 8.54 -19.43
CA MET A 140 34.96 8.72 -19.21
C MET A 140 35.23 9.39 -17.87
N SER A 141 36.25 8.94 -17.16
CA SER A 141 36.67 9.57 -15.91
C SER A 141 37.26 10.95 -16.16
N THR A 142 36.72 11.95 -15.47
CA THR A 142 37.29 13.32 -15.46
C THR A 142 38.65 13.36 -14.77
N ALA A 143 38.88 12.48 -13.78
CA ALA A 143 40.16 12.36 -13.08
C ALA A 143 41.18 11.50 -13.86
N PHE A 144 40.71 10.54 -14.67
CA PHE A 144 41.55 9.65 -15.47
C PHE A 144 41.04 9.55 -16.92
N PRO A 145 41.38 10.52 -17.79
CA PRO A 145 40.75 10.69 -19.11
C PRO A 145 40.75 9.47 -20.04
N ASP A 146 41.65 8.51 -19.85
CA ASP A 146 41.75 7.28 -20.65
C ASP A 146 40.97 6.10 -20.06
N LYS A 147 40.25 6.30 -18.96
CA LYS A 147 39.50 5.24 -18.28
C LYS A 147 38.00 5.49 -18.34
N ALA A 148 37.29 4.57 -18.99
CA ALA A 148 35.84 4.49 -18.92
C ALA A 148 35.40 3.75 -17.66
N TYR A 149 34.26 4.15 -17.10
CA TYR A 149 33.58 3.40 -16.04
C TYR A 149 32.07 3.45 -16.26
N SER A 150 31.40 2.48 -15.67
CA SER A 150 29.94 2.41 -15.67
C SER A 150 29.38 3.21 -14.50
N GLN A 151 28.34 3.99 -14.75
CA GLN A 151 27.59 4.68 -13.70
C GLN A 151 26.08 4.56 -13.93
N THR A 152 25.32 4.85 -12.89
CA THR A 152 23.85 4.91 -12.95
C THR A 152 23.41 6.37 -13.06
N ARG A 153 22.44 6.62 -13.93
CA ARG A 153 21.72 7.90 -14.05
C ARG A 153 20.23 7.63 -14.08
N PHE A 154 19.44 8.69 -14.02
CA PHE A 154 18.03 8.62 -14.39
C PHE A 154 17.72 9.59 -15.53
N ASN A 155 16.68 9.28 -16.30
CA ASN A 155 16.09 10.19 -17.27
C ASN A 155 14.64 10.46 -16.89
N SER A 156 14.26 11.74 -16.82
CA SER A 156 12.86 12.11 -16.69
C SER A 156 12.13 11.89 -18.01
N SER A 157 10.99 11.20 -17.98
CA SER A 157 10.06 11.02 -19.10
C SER A 157 8.68 11.51 -18.69
N LEU A 158 8.25 12.64 -19.24
CA LEU A 158 6.88 13.15 -19.09
C LEU A 158 5.92 12.27 -19.86
N LYS A 159 4.82 11.87 -19.21
CA LYS A 159 3.71 11.16 -19.85
C LYS A 159 2.68 12.20 -20.27
N SER A 160 2.48 12.30 -21.58
CA SER A 160 1.66 13.37 -22.15
C SER A 160 0.21 12.94 -22.36
N THR A 161 -0.04 11.66 -22.59
CA THR A 161 -1.38 11.12 -22.81
C THR A 161 -1.66 9.90 -21.94
N GLU A 162 -2.94 9.54 -21.81
CA GLU A 162 -3.39 8.40 -21.01
C GLU A 162 -2.77 7.08 -21.49
N LYS A 163 -2.70 6.83 -22.80
CA LYS A 163 -2.05 5.60 -23.32
C LYS A 163 -0.56 5.56 -23.05
N GLU A 164 0.12 6.71 -23.10
CA GLU A 164 1.55 6.79 -22.77
C GLU A 164 1.81 6.54 -21.28
N SER A 165 0.80 6.75 -20.44
CA SER A 165 0.88 6.58 -18.99
C SER A 165 0.74 5.13 -18.53
N VAL A 166 0.09 4.29 -19.36
CA VAL A 166 -0.16 2.87 -19.07
C VAL A 166 1.16 2.17 -18.81
N TYR A 167 1.24 1.50 -17.66
CA TYR A 167 2.46 0.89 -17.19
C TYR A 167 2.27 -0.57 -16.84
N ASP A 168 3.05 -1.39 -17.53
CA ASP A 168 3.33 -2.77 -17.18
C ASP A 168 4.72 -2.86 -16.54
N PHE A 169 4.80 -3.52 -15.39
CA PHE A 169 6.04 -3.67 -14.65
C PHE A 169 7.06 -4.49 -15.44
N ASP A 170 8.24 -3.91 -15.63
CA ASP A 170 9.39 -4.55 -16.28
C ASP A 170 10.62 -4.41 -15.37
N PHE A 171 11.05 -5.54 -14.82
CA PHE A 171 12.24 -5.61 -13.96
C PHE A 171 13.52 -5.12 -14.67
N SER A 172 13.59 -5.24 -15.99
CA SER A 172 14.74 -4.78 -16.79
C SER A 172 14.77 -3.26 -16.98
N GLN A 173 13.67 -2.56 -16.67
CA GLN A 173 13.52 -1.11 -16.85
C GLN A 173 13.02 -0.44 -15.56
N PRO A 174 13.83 -0.44 -14.48
CA PRO A 174 13.44 0.16 -13.21
C PRO A 174 13.19 1.66 -13.35
N LYS A 175 12.11 2.14 -12.75
CA LYS A 175 11.72 3.55 -12.78
C LYS A 175 10.97 3.97 -11.52
N TYR A 176 10.95 5.27 -11.25
CA TYR A 176 10.04 5.86 -10.26
C TYR A 176 8.85 6.50 -10.96
N HIS A 177 7.66 6.38 -10.39
CA HIS A 177 6.44 7.03 -10.86
C HIS A 177 6.18 8.27 -10.02
N ILE A 178 6.27 9.45 -10.62
CA ILE A 178 6.27 10.74 -9.93
C ILE A 178 5.11 11.59 -10.42
N VAL A 179 4.27 12.05 -9.50
CA VAL A 179 3.23 13.05 -9.75
C VAL A 179 3.62 14.37 -9.10
N HIS A 180 3.54 15.48 -9.82
CA HIS A 180 3.87 16.80 -9.29
C HIS A 180 3.07 17.92 -9.92
N ASN A 181 3.02 19.06 -9.24
CA ASN A 181 2.63 20.32 -9.85
C ASN A 181 3.86 21.02 -10.46
N ASN A 182 3.79 21.36 -11.75
CA ASN A 182 4.92 21.91 -12.49
C ASN A 182 5.33 23.32 -12.07
N GLU A 183 4.53 24.05 -11.30
CA GLU A 183 4.84 25.41 -10.82
C GLU A 183 5.37 25.43 -9.38
N LYS A 184 5.22 24.33 -8.64
CA LYS A 184 5.58 24.28 -7.22
C LYS A 184 6.97 23.68 -7.04
N ARG A 185 7.82 24.41 -6.30
CA ARG A 185 9.21 24.02 -6.02
C ARG A 185 9.50 24.04 -4.53
N ASN A 186 10.43 23.19 -4.10
CA ASN A 186 11.01 23.26 -2.76
C ASN A 186 12.13 24.31 -2.73
N LYS A 187 12.78 24.53 -1.56
CA LYS A 187 13.84 25.54 -1.41
C LYS A 187 15.09 25.30 -2.26
N TYR A 188 15.25 24.09 -2.81
CA TYR A 188 16.36 23.69 -3.66
C TYR A 188 16.00 23.75 -5.15
N ASN A 189 14.85 24.33 -5.50
CA ASN A 189 14.34 24.42 -6.86
C ASN A 189 13.99 23.06 -7.50
N GLU A 190 13.69 22.05 -6.68
CA GLU A 190 13.16 20.75 -7.14
C GLU A 190 11.64 20.75 -7.15
N LYS A 191 11.02 20.00 -8.07
CA LYS A 191 9.56 19.86 -8.18
C LYS A 191 9.01 19.17 -6.92
N ARG A 192 7.99 19.78 -6.29
CA ARG A 192 7.30 19.14 -5.17
C ARG A 192 6.41 18.03 -5.70
N ALA A 193 6.69 16.79 -5.29
CA ALA A 193 6.07 15.63 -5.89
C ALA A 193 5.67 14.56 -4.86
N TYR A 194 4.82 13.65 -5.27
CA TYR A 194 4.64 12.35 -4.62
C TYR A 194 5.10 11.24 -5.57
N ARG A 195 5.68 10.19 -4.99
CA ARG A 195 6.04 8.94 -5.66
C ARG A 195 4.98 7.89 -5.38
N ILE A 196 4.49 7.26 -6.43
CA ILE A 196 3.62 6.07 -6.33
C ILE A 196 4.49 4.82 -6.49
N GLU A 197 4.36 3.89 -5.56
CA GLU A 197 5.13 2.65 -5.56
C GLU A 197 4.21 1.44 -5.28
N VAL A 198 4.21 0.49 -6.21
CA VAL A 198 3.53 -0.81 -6.08
C VAL A 198 4.58 -1.84 -5.68
N ARG A 199 4.41 -2.52 -4.55
CA ARG A 199 5.37 -3.54 -4.08
C ARG A 199 4.98 -4.94 -4.54
N ASP A 200 3.69 -5.26 -4.45
CA ASP A 200 3.16 -6.59 -4.76
C ASP A 200 2.56 -6.56 -6.16
N VAL A 201 3.43 -6.86 -7.13
CA VAL A 201 3.12 -6.74 -8.54
C VAL A 201 2.71 -8.10 -9.11
N ALA A 202 1.47 -8.18 -9.57
CA ALA A 202 0.97 -9.23 -10.44
C ALA A 202 0.10 -8.59 -11.54
N LYS A 203 -0.12 -9.32 -12.63
CA LYS A 203 -1.11 -9.00 -13.65
C LYS A 203 -2.10 -10.15 -13.79
N SER A 204 -3.31 -9.85 -14.24
CA SER A 204 -4.25 -10.90 -14.61
C SER A 204 -3.63 -11.81 -15.68
N LEU A 205 -3.90 -13.11 -15.56
CA LEU A 205 -3.53 -14.09 -16.58
C LEU A 205 -4.73 -14.48 -17.43
N LEU A 206 -5.89 -13.86 -17.18
CA LEU A 206 -7.02 -13.99 -18.08
C LEU A 206 -6.66 -13.35 -19.43
N GLU A 207 -7.12 -13.98 -20.49
CA GLU A 207 -6.96 -13.46 -21.84
C GLU A 207 -7.80 -12.20 -22.00
N SER A 208 -7.19 -11.14 -22.53
CA SER A 208 -7.89 -9.90 -22.85
C SER A 208 -9.06 -10.17 -23.78
N ASP A 209 -10.19 -9.51 -23.48
CA ASP A 209 -11.39 -9.52 -24.31
C ASP A 209 -12.12 -10.88 -24.32
N LEU A 210 -11.75 -11.80 -23.41
CA LEU A 210 -12.37 -13.11 -23.28
C LEU A 210 -13.32 -13.17 -22.08
N ALA A 211 -14.62 -13.29 -22.38
CA ALA A 211 -15.71 -13.64 -21.47
C ALA A 211 -15.66 -12.97 -20.08
N ASN A 212 -14.99 -13.59 -19.11
CA ASN A 212 -14.92 -13.14 -17.72
C ASN A 212 -13.93 -11.99 -17.47
N GLU A 213 -12.95 -11.77 -18.36
CA GLU A 213 -11.94 -10.72 -18.20
C GLU A 213 -12.50 -9.31 -18.40
N ASN A 214 -13.46 -9.14 -19.29
CA ASN A 214 -14.15 -7.88 -19.60
C ASN A 214 -14.74 -7.16 -18.36
N SER A 215 -15.03 -7.89 -17.28
CA SER A 215 -15.51 -7.31 -16.01
C SER A 215 -14.42 -6.68 -15.13
N ILE A 216 -13.15 -6.96 -15.44
CA ILE A 216 -11.97 -6.54 -14.69
C ILE A 216 -10.79 -6.04 -15.55
N PRO A 217 -10.98 -5.24 -16.62
CA PRO A 217 -9.89 -4.78 -17.47
C PRO A 217 -8.88 -3.88 -16.75
N TRP A 218 -9.25 -3.33 -15.58
CA TRP A 218 -8.31 -2.66 -14.66
C TRP A 218 -7.17 -3.56 -14.17
N ALA A 219 -7.32 -4.89 -14.26
CA ALA A 219 -6.32 -5.86 -13.84
C ALA A 219 -5.24 -6.18 -14.92
N ARG A 220 -5.37 -5.56 -16.11
CA ARG A 220 -4.42 -5.72 -17.23
C ARG A 220 -3.05 -5.09 -16.95
N HIS A 221 -3.06 -3.94 -16.27
CA HIS A 221 -1.89 -3.07 -16.09
C HIS A 221 -1.66 -2.76 -14.61
N GLN A 222 -0.41 -2.45 -14.22
CA GLN A 222 -0.11 -2.07 -12.83
C GLN A 222 -0.50 -0.63 -12.52
N ILE A 223 -0.31 0.29 -13.46
CA ILE A 223 -0.71 1.69 -13.31
C ILE A 223 -1.34 2.15 -14.63
N VAL A 224 -2.51 2.77 -14.51
CA VAL A 224 -3.13 3.57 -15.59
C VAL A 224 -3.42 4.95 -15.01
N VAL A 225 -3.08 6.00 -15.76
CA VAL A 225 -3.35 7.39 -15.34
C VAL A 225 -4.35 7.99 -16.30
N THR A 226 -5.44 8.53 -15.75
CA THR A 226 -6.49 9.16 -16.53
C THR A 226 -6.70 10.59 -16.05
N LYS A 227 -7.27 11.42 -16.91
CA LYS A 227 -7.77 12.73 -16.49
C LYS A 227 -9.02 12.53 -15.63
N HIS A 228 -9.14 13.28 -14.53
CA HIS A 228 -10.31 13.19 -13.68
C HIS A 228 -11.61 13.54 -14.43
N LYS A 229 -12.61 12.66 -14.35
CA LYS A 229 -14.00 12.87 -14.79
C LYS A 229 -14.97 12.35 -13.73
N GLU A 230 -16.05 13.08 -13.49
CA GLU A 230 -17.09 12.68 -12.53
C GLU A 230 -17.80 11.39 -12.96
N GLU A 231 -17.94 11.19 -14.28
CA GLU A 231 -18.54 10.00 -14.88
C GLU A 231 -17.65 8.74 -14.73
N GLU A 232 -16.35 8.93 -14.44
CA GLU A 232 -15.36 7.88 -14.20
C GLU A 232 -15.15 7.66 -12.69
N ALA A 233 -16.25 7.52 -11.97
CA ALA A 233 -16.24 7.43 -10.51
C ALA A 233 -15.52 6.18 -9.98
N SER A 234 -15.61 5.04 -10.69
CA SER A 234 -15.11 3.74 -10.27
C SER A 234 -14.64 2.90 -11.44
N SER A 235 -13.59 2.09 -11.26
CA SER A 235 -13.06 1.17 -12.27
C SER A 235 -13.87 -0.13 -12.45
N SER A 236 -14.90 -0.34 -11.64
CA SER A 236 -15.79 -1.51 -11.71
C SER A 236 -17.19 -1.15 -11.24
N SER A 237 -18.10 -2.12 -11.16
CA SER A 237 -19.46 -1.92 -10.65
C SER A 237 -19.92 -3.11 -9.81
N VAL A 238 -20.99 -2.92 -9.04
CA VAL A 238 -21.66 -4.02 -8.31
C VAL A 238 -22.25 -5.08 -9.26
N TYR A 239 -22.46 -4.74 -10.53
CA TYR A 239 -23.02 -5.63 -11.55
C TYR A 239 -21.95 -6.40 -12.34
N ALA A 240 -20.66 -6.09 -12.14
CA ALA A 240 -19.55 -6.72 -12.87
C ALA A 240 -19.49 -8.24 -12.68
N LEU A 241 -19.98 -8.75 -11.55
CA LEU A 241 -20.08 -10.19 -11.27
C LEU A 241 -21.24 -10.89 -11.99
N LEU A 242 -22.22 -10.15 -12.49
CA LEU A 242 -23.46 -10.71 -13.06
C LEU A 242 -23.40 -10.85 -14.58
N ASP A 243 -22.79 -9.87 -15.25
CA ASP A 243 -22.57 -9.91 -16.69
C ASP A 243 -21.17 -9.43 -16.99
N SER A 244 -20.30 -10.39 -17.31
CA SER A 244 -18.95 -10.08 -17.73
C SER A 244 -18.87 -9.80 -19.23
N GLN A 245 -19.83 -10.21 -20.05
CA GLN A 245 -19.77 -10.00 -21.50
C GLN A 245 -20.12 -8.56 -21.86
N ASP A 246 -21.05 -7.95 -21.13
CA ASP A 246 -21.45 -6.54 -21.26
C ASP A 246 -21.43 -5.84 -19.88
N PRO A 247 -20.23 -5.53 -19.35
CA PRO A 247 -20.10 -4.96 -18.02
C PRO A 247 -20.63 -3.52 -17.98
N ALA A 248 -21.37 -3.18 -16.92
CA ALA A 248 -21.90 -1.82 -16.74
C ALA A 248 -20.83 -0.72 -16.65
N VAL A 249 -19.60 -1.09 -16.26
CA VAL A 249 -18.42 -0.23 -16.26
C VAL A 249 -17.32 -0.95 -17.03
N ASP A 250 -16.85 -0.31 -18.09
CA ASP A 250 -15.77 -0.78 -18.93
C ASP A 250 -14.57 0.16 -18.76
N PHE A 251 -13.61 -0.27 -17.94
CA PHE A 251 -12.46 0.54 -17.57
C PHE A 251 -11.50 0.79 -18.74
N SER A 252 -11.52 -0.02 -19.80
CA SER A 252 -10.61 0.20 -20.94
C SER A 252 -10.90 1.53 -21.64
N LYS A 253 -12.17 1.94 -21.64
CA LYS A 253 -12.64 3.22 -22.20
C LYS A 253 -12.04 4.45 -21.52
N TYR A 254 -11.53 4.34 -20.30
CA TYR A 254 -11.01 5.50 -19.54
C TYR A 254 -9.63 5.97 -20.04
N TYR A 255 -8.91 5.12 -20.79
CA TYR A 255 -7.60 5.46 -21.34
C TYR A 255 -7.51 5.22 -22.85
N GLU A 256 -8.53 4.63 -23.46
CA GLU A 256 -8.61 4.42 -24.91
C GLU A 256 -8.90 5.71 -25.70
N ASP A 257 -9.55 6.69 -25.07
CA ASP A 257 -9.79 8.03 -25.59
C ASP A 257 -8.51 8.89 -25.64
N ASP A 258 -7.44 8.48 -24.94
CA ASP A 258 -6.07 8.98 -25.05
C ASP A 258 -5.98 10.51 -24.84
N GLU A 259 -6.68 11.01 -23.83
CA GLU A 259 -6.68 12.43 -23.51
C GLU A 259 -5.28 12.92 -23.10
N ASN A 260 -5.05 14.22 -23.26
CA ASN A 260 -3.87 14.88 -22.71
C ASN A 260 -3.96 14.91 -21.17
N ILE A 261 -2.90 14.48 -20.49
CA ILE A 261 -2.78 14.45 -19.02
C ILE A 261 -1.72 15.43 -18.49
N VAL A 262 -1.22 16.35 -19.31
CA VAL A 262 -0.29 17.40 -18.88
C VAL A 262 -1.05 18.56 -18.25
N ASP A 263 -0.68 18.92 -17.02
CA ASP A 263 -1.26 20.02 -16.24
C ASP A 263 -2.78 19.85 -16.04
N GLN A 264 -3.21 18.60 -15.84
CA GLN A 264 -4.60 18.23 -15.58
C GLN A 264 -4.76 17.70 -14.17
N ASP A 265 -6.01 17.58 -13.74
CA ASP A 265 -6.41 16.77 -12.58
C ASP A 265 -6.26 15.28 -12.93
N LEU A 266 -5.47 14.54 -12.15
CA LEU A 266 -4.99 13.20 -12.50
C LEU A 266 -5.45 12.15 -11.49
N VAL A 267 -6.07 11.10 -12.02
CA VAL A 267 -6.41 9.89 -11.26
C VAL A 267 -5.46 8.77 -11.64
N PHE A 268 -4.82 8.19 -10.63
CA PHE A 268 -4.02 6.98 -10.77
C PHE A 268 -4.85 5.76 -10.37
N TRP A 269 -5.02 4.85 -11.31
CA TRP A 269 -5.66 3.55 -11.09
C TRP A 269 -4.56 2.51 -10.93
N VAL A 270 -4.36 2.06 -9.69
CA VAL A 270 -3.23 1.21 -9.35
C VAL A 270 -3.71 -0.20 -9.00
N THR A 271 -3.15 -1.17 -9.70
CA THR A 271 -3.43 -2.59 -9.47
C THR A 271 -2.26 -3.24 -8.75
N ALA A 272 -2.57 -3.83 -7.59
CA ALA A 272 -1.66 -4.71 -6.86
C ALA A 272 -2.27 -6.11 -6.78
N GLY A 273 -1.43 -7.13 -6.73
CA GLY A 273 -1.93 -8.51 -6.75
C GLY A 273 -0.91 -9.57 -6.45
N SER A 274 -1.39 -10.80 -6.30
CA SER A 274 -0.59 -12.00 -6.11
C SER A 274 -1.28 -13.22 -6.74
N HIS A 275 -0.48 -14.26 -7.01
CA HIS A 275 -0.99 -15.57 -7.39
C HIS A 275 -0.92 -16.48 -6.17
N HIS A 276 -2.04 -17.10 -5.80
CA HIS A 276 -2.10 -18.03 -4.69
C HIS A 276 -2.31 -19.46 -5.20
N ILE A 277 -1.34 -20.32 -4.95
CA ILE A 277 -1.48 -21.78 -5.08
C ILE A 277 -1.67 -22.30 -3.65
N PRO A 278 -2.90 -22.66 -3.24
CA PRO A 278 -3.13 -23.06 -1.87
C PRO A 278 -2.36 -24.32 -1.49
N ARG A 279 -1.95 -24.40 -0.22
CA ARG A 279 -1.15 -25.48 0.35
C ARG A 279 -1.76 -25.99 1.66
N SER A 280 -1.19 -27.07 2.19
CA SER A 280 -1.63 -27.68 3.46
C SER A 280 -1.66 -26.70 4.64
N GLU A 281 -0.72 -25.76 4.69
CA GLU A 281 -0.57 -24.73 5.71
C GLU A 281 -1.68 -23.66 5.64
N ASP A 282 -2.48 -23.64 4.58
CA ASP A 282 -3.66 -22.78 4.46
C ASP A 282 -4.92 -23.42 5.08
N ILE A 283 -4.79 -24.60 5.71
CA ILE A 283 -5.85 -25.26 6.48
C ILE A 283 -5.58 -25.07 7.99
N PRO A 284 -6.57 -24.61 8.79
CA PRO A 284 -7.93 -24.28 8.37
C PRO A 284 -8.07 -22.93 7.65
N ASN A 285 -7.16 -21.99 7.87
CA ASN A 285 -7.21 -20.65 7.28
C ASN A 285 -5.87 -20.27 6.67
N ALA A 286 -5.92 -19.56 5.54
CA ALA A 286 -4.73 -18.93 4.94
C ALA A 286 -4.17 -17.85 5.87
N ALA A 287 -2.85 -17.77 6.03
CA ALA A 287 -2.21 -16.78 6.90
C ALA A 287 -1.99 -15.44 6.19
N THR A 288 -2.18 -14.33 6.90
CA THR A 288 -1.89 -12.98 6.35
C THR A 288 -0.40 -12.72 6.14
N VAL A 289 0.48 -13.43 6.86
CA VAL A 289 1.92 -13.22 6.78
C VAL A 289 2.44 -13.80 5.46
N GLY A 290 3.00 -12.93 4.62
CA GLY A 290 3.45 -13.29 3.28
C GLY A 290 2.37 -13.22 2.19
N SER A 291 1.12 -12.89 2.56
CA SER A 291 0.03 -12.65 1.60
C SER A 291 -0.58 -11.26 1.83
N HIS A 292 0.07 -10.25 1.27
CA HIS A 292 -0.42 -8.88 1.30
C HIS A 292 -0.09 -8.16 0.00
N MET A 293 -0.87 -7.15 -0.32
CA MET A 293 -0.72 -6.29 -1.48
C MET A 293 -0.55 -4.85 -1.02
N SER A 294 0.54 -4.20 -1.42
CA SER A 294 0.97 -2.90 -0.90
C SER A 294 1.19 -1.86 -1.98
N VAL A 295 0.56 -0.70 -1.80
CA VAL A 295 0.77 0.52 -2.58
C VAL A 295 1.15 1.66 -1.66
N PHE A 296 2.23 2.37 -1.98
CA PHE A 296 2.77 3.48 -1.22
C PHE A 296 2.64 4.79 -2.00
N LEU A 297 2.22 5.84 -1.29
CA LEU A 297 2.38 7.23 -1.71
C LEU A 297 3.44 7.86 -0.82
N SER A 298 4.58 8.19 -1.40
CA SER A 298 5.73 8.74 -0.66
C SER A 298 6.04 10.17 -1.11
N PRO A 299 6.23 11.14 -0.20
CA PRO A 299 6.71 12.46 -0.58
C PRO A 299 8.05 12.36 -1.32
N HIS A 300 8.20 13.07 -2.44
CA HIS A 300 9.42 13.12 -3.24
C HIS A 300 9.75 14.57 -3.56
N ASN A 301 10.79 15.12 -2.91
CA ASN A 301 11.11 16.56 -2.94
C ASN A 301 9.93 17.49 -2.55
N TYR A 302 8.86 16.95 -1.97
CA TYR A 302 7.69 17.72 -1.53
C TYR A 302 8.01 18.70 -0.40
N PHE A 303 8.81 18.22 0.55
CA PHE A 303 9.32 18.97 1.69
C PHE A 303 10.77 19.40 1.46
N ASP A 304 11.23 20.35 2.26
CA ASP A 304 12.61 20.88 2.22
C ASP A 304 13.61 20.01 3.00
N GLU A 305 13.11 19.07 3.81
CA GLU A 305 13.82 18.07 4.60
C GLU A 305 12.82 16.99 5.05
N SER A 306 13.27 15.95 5.75
CA SER A 306 12.37 14.93 6.27
C SER A 306 11.38 15.55 7.26
N PRO A 307 10.06 15.43 7.07
CA PRO A 307 9.08 15.98 8.01
C PRO A 307 9.13 15.28 9.39
N SER A 308 9.73 14.09 9.46
CA SER A 308 9.98 13.40 10.74
C SER A 308 11.06 14.06 11.62
N ALA A 309 11.85 14.99 11.08
CA ALA A 309 12.89 15.69 11.85
C ALA A 309 12.31 16.54 13.00
N ALA A 310 11.05 16.97 12.89
CA ALA A 310 10.35 17.74 13.92
C ALA A 310 9.72 16.87 15.03
N LEU A 311 9.77 15.54 14.91
CA LEU A 311 9.13 14.64 15.87
C LEU A 311 9.88 14.62 17.21
N ARG A 312 9.12 14.77 18.29
CA ARG A 312 9.68 14.79 19.65
C ARG A 312 10.10 13.42 20.16
N ASP A 313 9.61 12.35 19.54
CA ASP A 313 9.91 10.97 19.96
C ASP A 313 11.31 10.50 19.54
N ALA A 314 12.04 11.32 18.78
CA ALA A 314 13.44 11.09 18.51
C ALA A 314 14.27 11.12 19.80
N ILE A 315 15.22 10.18 19.89
CA ILE A 315 16.20 10.08 20.96
C ILE A 315 17.56 10.43 20.38
N TYR A 316 18.29 11.30 21.08
CA TYR A 316 19.66 11.67 20.75
C TYR A 316 20.59 11.40 21.93
N ILE A 317 21.63 10.59 21.74
CA ILE A 317 22.55 10.14 22.79
C ILE A 317 23.96 10.59 22.45
N THR A 318 24.60 11.30 23.37
CA THR A 318 25.98 11.78 23.26
C THR A 318 26.76 11.53 24.54
N TYR A 319 28.09 11.52 24.46
CA TYR A 319 28.92 11.52 25.66
C TYR A 319 28.75 12.80 26.47
N LYS A 320 28.72 12.70 27.81
CA LYS A 320 28.79 13.89 28.67
C LYS A 320 30.12 14.62 28.53
N ASP A 321 31.20 13.86 28.36
CA ASP A 321 32.53 14.34 28.01
C ASP A 321 33.07 13.50 26.84
N PRO A 322 33.21 14.07 25.62
CA PRO A 322 33.77 13.37 24.46
C PRO A 322 35.24 12.92 24.61
N LYS A 323 35.94 13.35 25.66
CA LYS A 323 37.31 12.93 25.98
C LYS A 323 37.37 11.84 27.04
N ASP A 324 36.30 11.65 27.81
CA ASP A 324 36.23 10.66 28.89
C ASP A 324 34.88 9.93 28.88
N PRO A 325 34.75 8.83 28.10
CA PRO A 325 33.55 8.00 28.05
C PRO A 325 33.09 7.47 29.41
N SER A 326 33.98 7.38 30.42
CA SER A 326 33.64 6.91 31.76
C SER A 326 32.65 7.82 32.48
N LYS A 327 32.51 9.08 32.05
CA LYS A 327 31.49 10.01 32.56
C LYS A 327 30.06 9.67 32.11
N GLY A 328 29.92 8.71 31.19
CA GLY A 328 28.63 8.24 30.66
C GLY A 328 28.04 9.17 29.60
N VAL A 329 26.74 9.03 29.37
CA VAL A 329 26.03 9.70 28.26
C VAL A 329 24.96 10.69 28.73
N ARG A 330 24.68 11.68 27.90
CA ARG A 330 23.46 12.49 27.92
C ARG A 330 22.47 11.88 26.93
N VAL A 331 21.21 11.76 27.35
CA VAL A 331 20.10 11.32 26.49
C VAL A 331 19.14 12.49 26.36
N ASP A 332 19.05 13.08 25.18
CA ASP A 332 18.02 14.04 24.81
C ASP A 332 16.78 13.30 24.32
N ARG A 333 15.61 13.77 24.78
CA ARG A 333 14.29 13.23 24.45
C ARG A 333 13.36 14.35 23.95
N ASN A 334 13.90 15.49 23.52
CA ASN A 334 13.15 16.62 22.99
C ASN A 334 11.98 17.09 23.90
N GLY A 335 12.20 17.06 25.22
CA GLY A 335 11.21 17.43 26.23
C GLY A 335 10.30 16.29 26.71
N ASN A 336 10.37 15.09 26.11
CA ASN A 336 9.59 13.94 26.56
C ASN A 336 10.12 13.35 27.88
N SER A 337 9.23 13.19 28.85
CA SER A 337 9.54 12.57 30.14
C SER A 337 9.46 11.04 30.07
N ARG A 338 10.25 10.35 30.89
CA ARG A 338 10.11 8.90 31.12
C ARG A 338 8.98 8.65 32.12
N GLN A 339 7.72 8.83 31.71
CA GLN A 339 6.59 8.48 32.57
C GLN A 339 6.41 6.96 32.57
N GLN A 340 6.40 6.38 33.77
CA GLN A 340 5.92 5.02 34.00
C GLN A 340 4.52 5.14 34.59
N CYS A 341 3.50 4.88 33.80
CA CYS A 341 2.16 4.60 34.32
C CYS A 341 1.92 3.09 34.22
N VAL A 342 1.37 2.51 35.27
CA VAL A 342 0.84 1.15 35.23
C VAL A 342 -0.59 1.30 34.72
N ILE A 343 -0.78 1.05 33.43
CA ILE A 343 -2.14 0.99 32.86
C ILE A 343 -2.76 -0.32 33.40
N PRO A 344 -3.96 -0.28 34.01
CA PRO A 344 -4.69 -1.51 34.29
C PRO A 344 -4.84 -2.28 32.97
N LYS A 345 -4.67 -3.60 32.98
CA LYS A 345 -4.88 -4.44 31.80
C LYS A 345 -6.35 -4.89 31.81
N PRO A 346 -7.33 -4.17 31.24
CA PRO A 346 -8.55 -4.84 30.84
C PRO A 346 -8.14 -5.93 29.86
N SER A 347 -8.54 -7.17 30.12
CA SER A 347 -8.33 -8.24 29.16
C SER A 347 -9.39 -8.13 28.05
N LEU A 348 -9.08 -8.66 26.86
CA LEU A 348 -10.09 -8.77 25.81
C LEU A 348 -11.27 -9.59 26.33
N GLU A 349 -10.98 -10.62 27.13
CA GLU A 349 -11.94 -11.47 27.80
C GLU A 349 -12.88 -10.67 28.71
N ASP A 350 -12.37 -9.73 29.52
CA ASP A 350 -13.21 -8.85 30.38
C ASP A 350 -14.16 -7.96 29.55
N ASP A 351 -13.70 -7.50 28.38
CA ASP A 351 -14.50 -6.68 27.47
C ASP A 351 -15.55 -7.51 26.73
N LEU A 352 -15.21 -8.73 26.32
CA LEU A 352 -16.11 -9.66 25.64
C LEU A 352 -17.13 -10.30 26.59
N GLU A 353 -16.79 -10.55 27.85
CA GLU A 353 -17.75 -10.99 28.86
C GLU A 353 -18.84 -9.93 29.10
N LYS A 354 -18.46 -8.65 29.09
CA LYS A 354 -19.39 -7.52 29.25
C LYS A 354 -20.23 -7.28 28.00
N ASN A 355 -19.68 -7.52 26.81
CA ASN A 355 -20.38 -7.30 25.55
C ASN A 355 -19.90 -8.29 24.46
N PRO A 356 -20.40 -9.53 24.45
CA PRO A 356 -19.90 -10.60 23.56
C PRO A 356 -20.21 -10.33 22.09
N ASP A 357 -21.25 -9.54 21.80
CA ASP A 357 -21.62 -9.18 20.44
C ASP A 357 -20.59 -8.24 19.78
N ARG A 358 -19.65 -7.64 20.54
CA ARG A 358 -18.50 -6.88 19.98
C ARG A 358 -17.50 -7.74 19.19
N ALA A 359 -17.44 -9.04 19.43
CA ALA A 359 -16.57 -9.95 18.66
C ALA A 359 -17.34 -10.94 17.81
N LEU A 360 -18.52 -11.37 18.28
CA LEU A 360 -19.27 -12.42 17.59
C LEU A 360 -20.17 -11.87 16.48
N GLU A 361 -20.43 -10.55 16.46
CA GLU A 361 -21.35 -9.87 15.54
C GLU A 361 -22.64 -10.68 15.30
N SER A 362 -23.10 -11.37 16.34
CA SER A 362 -24.07 -12.42 16.17
C SER A 362 -25.42 -11.73 15.93
N ARG A 363 -26.06 -12.00 14.78
CA ARG A 363 -27.39 -11.49 14.42
C ARG A 363 -28.51 -12.03 15.32
N ARG A 364 -28.24 -12.25 16.61
CA ARG A 364 -29.27 -12.62 17.58
C ARG A 364 -30.22 -11.43 17.70
N PRO A 365 -31.54 -11.65 17.62
CA PRO A 365 -32.48 -10.59 17.95
C PRO A 365 -32.16 -10.10 19.36
N LYS A 366 -31.91 -8.79 19.52
CA LYS A 366 -31.82 -8.17 20.85
C LYS A 366 -33.07 -8.58 21.60
N SER A 367 -32.94 -9.27 22.74
CA SER A 367 -34.13 -9.63 23.50
C SER A 367 -34.85 -8.34 23.88
N THR A 368 -36.09 -8.24 23.46
CA THR A 368 -37.00 -7.19 23.92
C THR A 368 -37.52 -7.63 25.28
N ASP A 369 -36.64 -7.67 26.27
CA ASP A 369 -37.07 -7.81 27.66
C ASP A 369 -37.23 -6.41 28.25
N ILE A 370 -38.51 -6.09 28.48
CA ILE A 370 -39.06 -4.96 29.23
C ILE A 370 -38.66 -5.05 30.69
#